data_AF-A0AA50ZAT9-F1
#
_entry.id   AF-A0AA50ZAT9-F1
#
_cell.length_a   1.000
_cell.length_b   1.000
_cell.length_c   1.000
_cell.angle_alpha   90.00
_cell.angle_beta   90.00
_cell.angle_gamma   90.00
#
_symmetry.space_group_name_H-M   'P 1'
#
loop_
_entity.id
_entity.type
_entity.pdbx_description
1 polymer ?
#
loop_
_entity_poly.entity_id
_entity_poly.type
_entity_poly.pdbx_seq_one_letter_code
_entity_poly.pdbx_strand_id
1 'polypeptide(L)'
;VLEETGFDITNLMNKQDFIEATIHDQIVRLYIVAYVPRDTKFQPRTRNEIKACEWFPIADLPANRKDMTPKVKMGVSPNAFFMVLPFVKRIRRWVSERNP
;
A
#
# COMPACT_ATOMS: atom_id res chain seq x y z
N VAL A 1 -4.04 -6.22 -9.06
CA VAL A 1 -5.17 -5.32 -8.66
C VAL A 1 -6.53 -5.95 -8.94
N LEU A 2 -7.11 -5.90 -10.15
CA LEU A 2 -8.49 -6.42 -10.39
C LEU A 2 -8.68 -7.89 -9.97
N GLU A 3 -7.69 -8.75 -10.20
CA GLU A 3 -7.72 -10.14 -9.77
C GLU A 3 -7.71 -10.29 -8.25
N GLU A 4 -6.79 -9.62 -7.57
CA GLU A 4 -6.55 -9.75 -6.13
C GLU A 4 -7.56 -9.00 -5.26
N THR A 5 -8.13 -7.89 -5.76
CA THR A 5 -9.00 -7.00 -4.98
C THR A 5 -10.41 -6.87 -5.55
N GLY A 6 -10.66 -7.33 -6.77
CA GLY A 6 -11.94 -7.16 -7.45
C GLY A 6 -12.22 -5.73 -7.91
N PHE A 7 -11.30 -4.80 -7.71
CA PHE A 7 -11.49 -3.37 -8.00
C PHE A 7 -10.81 -2.97 -9.31
N ASP A 8 -11.59 -2.36 -10.21
CA ASP A 8 -11.09 -1.81 -11.46
C ASP A 8 -10.56 -0.39 -11.23
N ILE A 9 -9.26 -0.21 -11.49
CA ILE A 9 -8.54 1.05 -11.32
C ILE A 9 -8.32 1.80 -12.64
N THR A 10 -8.82 1.30 -13.77
CA THR A 10 -8.53 1.83 -15.11
C THR A 10 -8.82 3.33 -15.22
N ASN A 11 -9.92 3.79 -14.62
CA ASN A 11 -10.34 5.19 -14.66
C ASN A 11 -9.67 6.08 -13.58
N LEU A 12 -8.94 5.49 -12.65
CA LEU A 12 -8.28 6.18 -11.54
C LEU A 12 -6.75 6.22 -11.69
N MET A 13 -6.21 5.56 -12.71
CA MET A 13 -4.78 5.41 -12.89
C MET A 13 -4.17 6.65 -13.56
N ASN A 14 -3.16 7.23 -12.91
CA ASN A 14 -2.25 8.19 -13.53
C ASN A 14 -0.87 7.55 -13.72
N LYS A 15 -0.43 7.41 -14.97
CA LYS A 15 0.87 6.79 -15.30
C LYS A 15 2.07 7.59 -14.78
N GLN A 16 1.90 8.87 -14.48
CA GLN A 16 2.95 9.73 -13.92
C GLN A 16 3.09 9.60 -12.40
N ASP A 17 2.07 9.09 -11.71
CA ASP A 17 2.09 8.91 -10.26
C ASP A 17 2.52 7.48 -9.93
N PHE A 18 3.83 7.27 -9.80
CA PHE A 18 4.39 5.99 -9.39
C PHE A 18 5.57 6.15 -8.43
N ILE A 19 5.84 5.08 -7.68
CA ILE A 19 7.03 4.93 -6.86
C ILE A 19 7.75 3.67 -7.32
N GLU A 20 9.07 3.78 -7.49
CA GLU A 20 9.91 2.68 -7.90
C GLU A 20 11.02 2.41 -6.89
N ALA A 21 11.33 1.13 -6.68
CA ALA A 21 12.48 0.70 -5.91
C ALA A 21 13.10 -0.56 -6.55
N THR A 22 14.42 -0.68 -6.45
CA THR A 22 15.12 -1.93 -6.78
C THR A 22 15.17 -2.81 -5.54
N ILE A 23 14.63 -4.02 -5.62
CA ILE A 23 14.57 -5.01 -4.55
C ILE A 23 15.10 -6.33 -5.11
N HIS A 24 16.19 -6.87 -4.53
CA HIS A 24 16.84 -8.10 -5.01
C HIS A 24 17.14 -8.06 -6.53
N ASP A 25 17.75 -6.96 -6.99
CA ASP A 25 18.07 -6.72 -8.41
C ASP A 25 16.86 -6.68 -9.37
N GLN A 26 15.64 -6.65 -8.84
CA GLN A 26 14.42 -6.45 -9.62
C GLN A 26 13.86 -5.05 -9.40
N ILE A 27 13.42 -4.42 -10.48
CA ILE A 27 12.73 -3.13 -10.42
C ILE A 27 11.26 -3.39 -10.10
N VAL A 28 10.83 -2.90 -8.94
CA VAL A 28 9.43 -2.94 -8.51
C VAL A 28 8.85 -1.54 -8.60
N ARG A 29 7.80 -1.39 -9.40
CA ARG A 29 7.07 -0.13 -9.60
C ARG A 29 5.64 -0.26 -9.08
N LEU A 30 5.25 0.63 -8.18
CA LEU A 30 3.89 0.76 -7.66
C LEU A 30 3.27 2.05 -8.17
N TYR A 31 2.17 1.95 -8.92
CA TYR A 31 1.38 3.12 -9.31
C TYR A 31 0.47 3.54 -8.16
N ILE A 32 0.38 4.84 -7.93
CA ILE A 32 -0.45 5.38 -6.86
C ILE A 32 -1.84 5.67 -7.41
N VAL A 33 -2.83 5.03 -6.81
CA VAL A 33 -4.25 5.29 -7.05
C VAL A 33 -4.82 5.95 -5.80
N ALA A 34 -5.20 7.22 -5.92
CA ALA A 34 -5.75 8.00 -4.81
C ALA A 34 -7.27 8.16 -4.94
N TYR A 35 -7.89 8.71 -3.90
CA TYR A 35 -9.32 9.02 -3.86
C TYR A 35 -10.26 7.82 -4.00
N VAL A 36 -9.79 6.62 -3.65
CA VAL A 36 -10.66 5.44 -3.55
C VAL A 36 -11.54 5.59 -2.29
N PRO A 37 -12.88 5.45 -2.41
CA PRO A 37 -13.78 5.53 -1.26
C PRO A 37 -13.44 4.47 -0.20
N ARG A 38 -13.46 4.84 1.09
CA ARG A 38 -13.09 3.91 2.17
C ARG A 38 -14.07 2.76 2.35
N ASP A 39 -15.32 2.94 1.94
CA ASP A 39 -16.39 1.95 1.98
C ASP A 39 -16.37 0.98 0.78
N THR A 40 -15.45 1.18 -0.18
CA THR A 40 -15.20 0.27 -1.29
C THR A 40 -15.02 -1.16 -0.78
N LYS A 41 -15.80 -2.09 -1.33
CA LYS A 41 -15.70 -3.51 -1.00
C LYS A 41 -14.69 -4.17 -1.91
N PHE A 42 -13.57 -4.59 -1.33
CA PHE A 42 -12.57 -5.40 -2.02
C PHE A 42 -12.88 -6.88 -1.83
N GLN A 43 -12.95 -7.61 -2.93
CA GLN A 43 -13.17 -9.05 -2.94
C GLN A 43 -12.28 -9.70 -4.01
N PRO A 44 -11.38 -10.61 -3.63
CA PRO A 44 -10.54 -11.35 -4.57
C PRO A 44 -11.40 -12.16 -5.54
N ARG A 45 -10.97 -12.28 -6.79
CA ARG A 45 -11.63 -13.15 -7.80
C ARG A 45 -11.22 -14.61 -7.63
N THR A 46 -10.03 -14.86 -7.10
CA THR A 46 -9.47 -16.18 -6.81
C THR A 46 -9.77 -16.59 -5.37
N ARG A 47 -10.17 -17.85 -5.17
CA ARG A 47 -10.54 -18.38 -3.84
C ARG A 47 -9.29 -18.75 -3.06
N ASN A 48 -9.28 -18.45 -1.76
CA ASN A 48 -8.25 -18.84 -0.79
C ASN A 48 -6.84 -18.22 -0.99
N GLU A 49 -6.69 -17.19 -1.83
CA GLU A 49 -5.39 -16.51 -2.02
C GLU A 49 -5.18 -15.33 -1.07
N ILE A 50 -6.23 -14.52 -0.85
CA ILE A 50 -6.17 -13.34 0.03
C ILE A 50 -7.10 -13.56 1.22
N LYS A 51 -6.54 -13.45 2.43
CA LYS A 51 -7.29 -13.62 3.68
C LYS A 51 -8.15 -12.41 4.04
N ALA A 52 -7.63 -11.20 3.82
CA ALA A 52 -8.32 -9.95 4.15
C ALA A 52 -7.76 -8.78 3.32
N CYS A 53 -8.62 -7.80 3.01
CA CYS A 53 -8.24 -6.52 2.41
C CYS A 53 -8.68 -5.41 3.36
N GLU A 54 -7.71 -4.74 3.97
CA GLU A 54 -7.94 -3.72 5.01
C GLU A 54 -7.18 -2.44 4.71
N TRP A 55 -7.73 -1.31 5.15
CA TRP A 55 -7.07 -0.01 5.03
C TRP A 55 -6.08 0.21 6.17
N PHE A 56 -4.88 0.69 5.84
CA PHE A 56 -3.85 1.06 6.80
C PHE A 56 -3.59 2.58 6.76
N PRO A 57 -3.58 3.28 7.90
CA PRO A 57 -3.11 4.66 7.96
C PRO A 57 -1.64 4.76 7.55
N ILE A 58 -1.33 5.63 6.57
CA ILE A 58 0.05 5.84 6.08
C ILE A 58 0.99 6.37 7.18
N ALA A 59 0.44 7.17 8.10
CA ALA A 59 1.18 7.69 9.25
C ALA A 59 1.68 6.56 10.16
N ASP A 60 0.90 5.49 10.30
CA ASP A 60 1.18 4.40 11.25
C ASP A 60 1.99 3.25 10.64
N LEU A 61 2.34 3.31 9.35
CA LEU A 61 3.24 2.34 8.71
C LEU A 61 4.63 2.34 9.36
N PRO A 62 5.33 1.20 9.42
CA PRO A 62 6.67 1.16 10.02
C PRO A 62 7.68 1.91 9.14
N ALA A 63 8.55 2.73 9.74
CA ALA A 63 9.67 3.35 9.04
C ALA A 63 10.84 2.38 8.81
N ASN A 64 10.96 1.35 9.66
CA ASN A 64 11.96 0.28 9.56
C ASN A 64 11.45 -0.96 10.31
N ARG A 65 12.17 -2.09 10.24
CA ARG A 65 11.75 -3.37 10.86
C ARG A 65 11.66 -3.34 12.40
N LYS A 66 12.29 -2.37 13.06
CA LYS A 66 12.27 -2.21 14.52
C LYS A 66 11.24 -1.17 15.00
N ASP A 67 10.58 -0.48 14.07
CA ASP A 67 9.57 0.54 14.39
C ASP A 67 8.29 -0.13 14.87
N MET A 68 7.99 0.02 16.16
CA MET A 68 6.84 -0.62 16.81
C MET A 68 5.53 0.16 16.67
N THR A 69 5.52 1.30 15.95
CA THR A 69 4.33 2.13 15.70
C THR A 69 3.13 1.30 15.21
N PRO A 70 3.27 0.40 14.22
CA PRO A 70 2.14 -0.42 13.75
C PRO A 70 1.55 -1.31 14.84
N LYS A 71 2.38 -1.84 15.74
CA LYS A 71 1.90 -2.72 16.81
C LYS A 71 1.10 -1.93 17.84
N VAL A 72 1.56 -0.73 18.18
CA VAL A 72 0.89 0.12 19.17
C VAL A 72 -0.40 0.73 18.63
N LYS A 73 -0.40 1.18 17.38
CA LYS A 73 -1.53 1.91 16.77
C LYS A 73 -2.55 1.02 16.09
N MET A 74 -2.12 -0.10 15.51
CA MET A 74 -2.96 -0.98 14.69
C MET A 74 -2.99 -2.43 15.19
N GLY A 75 -2.21 -2.79 16.21
CA GLY A 75 -2.11 -4.18 16.68
C GLY A 75 -1.33 -5.11 15.74
N VAL A 76 -0.68 -4.57 14.70
CA VAL A 76 0.00 -5.34 13.66
C VAL A 76 1.51 -5.33 13.88
N SER A 77 2.15 -6.50 13.83
CA SER A 77 3.61 -6.58 13.96
C SER A 77 4.31 -5.92 12.76
N PRO A 78 5.43 -5.19 12.96
CA PRO A 78 6.20 -4.61 11.85
C PRO A 78 6.66 -5.65 10.83
N ASN A 79 6.86 -6.90 11.27
CA ASN A 79 7.25 -8.01 10.40
C ASN A 79 6.12 -8.50 9.48
N ALA A 80 4.87 -8.09 9.71
CA ALA A 80 3.74 -8.40 8.82
C ALA A 80 3.79 -7.58 7.51
N PHE A 81 4.60 -6.51 7.46
CA PHE A 81 4.73 -5.65 6.30
C PHE A 81 5.83 -6.16 5.35
N PHE A 82 5.48 -7.13 4.51
CA PHE A 82 6.39 -7.69 3.51
C PHE A 82 6.50 -6.77 2.28
N MET A 83 7.73 -6.43 1.87
CA MET A 83 8.04 -5.52 0.74
C MET A 83 7.41 -4.12 0.78
N VAL A 84 6.78 -3.70 1.88
CA VAL A 84 6.21 -2.35 2.02
C VAL A 84 7.29 -1.31 2.38
N LEU A 85 8.23 -1.69 3.25
CA LEU A 85 9.25 -0.78 3.82
C LEU A 85 10.02 0.07 2.79
N PRO A 86 10.50 -0.48 1.65
CA PRO A 86 11.22 0.30 0.64
C PRO A 86 10.43 1.50 0.10
N PHE A 87 9.09 1.46 0.19
CA PHE A 87 8.20 2.46 -0.38
C PHE A 87 7.65 3.46 0.65
N VAL A 88 7.70 3.16 1.96
CA VAL A 88 7.04 3.96 3.02
C VAL A 88 7.48 5.43 3.02
N LYS A 89 8.78 5.71 2.93
CA LYS A 89 9.28 7.09 2.90
C LYS A 89 8.77 7.87 1.68
N ARG A 90 8.72 7.20 0.52
CA ARG A 90 8.33 7.82 -0.74
C ARG A 90 6.82 8.08 -0.80
N ILE A 91 5.99 7.15 -0.29
CA ILE A 91 4.54 7.36 -0.25
C ILE A 91 4.15 8.44 0.74
N ARG A 92 4.81 8.54 1.91
CA ARG A 92 4.60 9.66 2.86
C ARG A 92 4.88 11.01 2.20
N ARG A 93 5.99 11.10 1.47
CA ARG A 93 6.37 12.31 0.72
C ARG A 93 5.34 12.64 -0.36
N TRP A 94 4.91 11.66 -1.15
CA TRP A 94 3.91 11.86 -2.20
C TRP A 94 2.59 12.42 -1.64
N VAL A 95 2.14 11.90 -0.48
CA VAL A 95 0.95 12.41 0.22
C VAL A 95 1.16 13.84 0.72
N SER A 96 2.29 14.15 1.37
CA SER A 96 2.54 15.50 1.88
C SER A 96 2.65 16.56 0.79
N GLU A 97 3.14 16.20 -0.40
CA GLU A 97 3.24 17.14 -1.54
C GLU A 97 1.88 17.46 -2.17
N ARG A 98 0.85 16.63 -1.95
CA ARG A 98 -0.47 16.74 -2.60
C ARG A 98 -1.59 17.08 -1.62
N ASN A 99 -1.32 17.03 -0.33
CA ASN A 99 -2.26 17.36 0.74
C ASN A 99 -1.58 18.35 1.70
N PRO A 100 -1.47 19.64 1.31
CA PRO A 100 -0.89 20.69 2.15
C PRO A 100 -1.68 20.92 3.44
#